data_AF-A0A6P9DUF5-F1
#
_entry.id   AF-A0A6P9DUF5-F1
#
_cell.length_a   1.000
_cell.length_b   1.000
_cell.length_c   1.000
_cell.angle_alpha   90.00
_cell.angle_beta   90.00
_cell.angle_gamma   90.00
#
_symmetry.space_group_name_H-M   'P 1'
#
loop_
_entity.id
_entity.type
_entity.pdbx_description
1 polymer ?
#
loop_
_entity_poly.entity_id
_entity_poly.type
_entity_poly.pdbx_seq_one_letter_code
_entity_poly.pdbx_strand_id
1 'polypeptide(L)'
;MEIPEASTLKRVTHFSIVLTTKDFNPEKYAAFSRILCRIYLKYGTPVKMMESYVSVLTKGICQSEENGSFLSKDFDIRKAYLAGSVKDIVFQFGMETVILYTALMLKKRIVVYHPRIETILEFTRALPALVWHRQDWSILHSYIHLNDDELEALKMCPGYIAGCIDSEVNNRIDLYDVYVNLAESEITISHQAKEAMTMGKLHKELGQLIVQSAEDPEKSNSQVIKDVSLKTKEILTNLASFTEVIHDGEKPSLNLEALKQKRFPPATENFLYHLAAAEQMLKI
;
A
#
# COMPACT_ATOMS: atom_id res chain seq x y z
N MET A 1 -7.42 -20.39 15.97
CA MET A 1 -8.09 -21.57 15.39
C MET A 1 -8.75 -22.34 16.51
N GLU A 2 -10.01 -22.69 16.34
CA GLU A 2 -10.73 -23.56 17.28
C GLU A 2 -10.21 -25.01 17.12
N ILE A 3 -10.09 -25.71 18.24
CA ILE A 3 -9.50 -27.04 18.27
C ILE A 3 -10.60 -28.11 18.11
N PRO A 4 -10.47 -29.05 17.16
CA PRO A 4 -11.42 -30.16 17.04
C PRO A 4 -11.46 -31.03 18.30
N GLU A 5 -12.63 -31.56 18.67
CA GLU A 5 -12.83 -32.38 19.88
C GLU A 5 -11.90 -33.61 19.95
N ALA A 6 -11.50 -34.16 18.80
CA ALA A 6 -10.60 -35.31 18.69
C ALA A 6 -9.09 -34.96 18.64
N SER A 7 -8.68 -33.74 19.00
CA SER A 7 -7.27 -33.33 18.88
C SER A 7 -6.35 -33.89 19.97
N THR A 8 -5.05 -33.89 19.69
CA THR A 8 -3.99 -34.22 20.67
C THR A 8 -3.87 -33.18 21.79
N LEU A 9 -4.41 -31.98 21.59
CA LEU A 9 -4.34 -30.84 22.49
C LEU A 9 -5.49 -30.85 23.52
N LYS A 10 -5.49 -31.83 24.43
CA LYS A 10 -6.58 -32.07 25.39
C LYS A 10 -6.94 -30.91 26.33
N ARG A 11 -6.07 -29.91 26.49
CA ARG A 11 -6.23 -28.78 27.44
C ARG A 11 -6.28 -27.42 26.76
N VAL A 12 -6.19 -27.37 25.44
CA VAL A 12 -6.19 -26.11 24.69
C VAL A 12 -7.51 -26.03 23.97
N THR A 13 -8.21 -24.91 24.10
CA THR A 13 -9.47 -24.65 23.37
C THR A 13 -9.20 -23.84 22.09
N HIS A 14 -8.26 -22.89 22.18
CA HIS A 14 -7.88 -22.00 21.09
C HIS A 14 -6.38 -21.73 21.11
N PHE A 15 -5.81 -21.53 19.93
CA PHE A 15 -4.45 -20.99 19.80
C PHE A 15 -4.33 -20.08 18.58
N SER A 16 -3.29 -19.24 18.60
CA SER A 16 -2.88 -18.39 17.48
C SER A 16 -1.37 -18.53 17.26
N ILE A 17 -0.94 -18.44 16.00
CA ILE A 17 0.46 -18.40 15.61
C ILE A 17 0.69 -17.06 14.91
N VAL A 18 1.64 -16.29 15.43
CA VAL A 18 2.05 -15.01 14.86
C VAL A 18 3.47 -15.16 14.31
N LEU A 19 3.66 -14.79 13.05
CA LEU A 19 4.95 -14.77 12.38
C LEU A 19 5.40 -13.32 12.19
N THR A 20 6.52 -12.95 12.82
CA THR A 20 7.13 -11.64 12.66
C THR A 20 8.28 -11.74 11.66
N THR A 21 8.25 -10.91 10.62
CA THR A 21 9.17 -10.99 9.48
C THR A 21 9.63 -9.60 9.06
N LYS A 22 10.74 -9.53 8.31
CA LYS A 22 11.30 -8.26 7.83
C LYS A 22 10.75 -7.82 6.47
N ASP A 23 10.18 -8.75 5.71
CA ASP A 23 9.54 -8.52 4.42
C ASP A 23 8.01 -8.63 4.53
N PHE A 24 7.31 -7.88 3.68
CA PHE A 24 5.85 -7.92 3.56
C PHE A 24 5.45 -8.88 2.42
N ASN A 25 5.07 -10.10 2.78
CA ASN A 25 4.55 -11.10 1.85
C ASN A 25 3.44 -11.94 2.51
N PRO A 26 2.21 -11.39 2.60
CA PRO A 26 1.14 -12.05 3.32
C PRO A 26 0.74 -13.42 2.76
N GLU A 27 0.85 -13.66 1.44
CA GLU A 27 0.53 -14.98 0.86
C GLU A 27 1.49 -16.05 1.36
N LYS A 28 2.79 -15.76 1.36
CA LYS A 28 3.83 -16.64 1.90
C LYS A 28 3.57 -16.98 3.35
N TYR A 29 3.33 -15.95 4.16
CA TYR A 29 3.22 -16.12 5.61
C TYR A 29 1.88 -16.69 6.02
N ALA A 30 0.79 -16.43 5.29
CA ALA A 30 -0.50 -17.11 5.49
C ALA A 30 -0.42 -18.60 5.12
N ALA A 31 0.23 -18.95 4.00
CA ALA A 31 0.45 -20.35 3.64
C ALA A 31 1.31 -21.05 4.70
N PHE A 32 2.38 -20.40 5.15
CA PHE A 32 3.29 -21.01 6.12
C PHE A 32 2.66 -21.16 7.51
N SER A 33 1.98 -20.13 8.02
CA SER A 33 1.29 -20.19 9.32
C SER A 33 0.20 -21.27 9.33
N ARG A 34 -0.52 -21.50 8.23
CA ARG A 34 -1.45 -22.65 8.12
C ARG A 34 -0.74 -24.00 8.29
N ILE A 35 0.46 -24.16 7.72
CA ILE A 35 1.27 -25.38 7.89
C ILE A 35 1.68 -25.54 9.35
N LEU A 36 2.18 -24.47 9.99
CA LEU A 36 2.56 -24.50 11.39
C LEU A 36 1.38 -24.82 12.33
N CYS A 37 0.20 -24.27 12.05
CA CYS A 37 -1.04 -24.59 12.77
C CYS A 37 -1.37 -26.08 12.69
N ARG A 38 -1.29 -26.69 11.50
CA ARG A 38 -1.56 -28.12 11.33
C ARG A 38 -0.53 -29.00 12.02
N ILE A 39 0.76 -28.62 11.97
CA ILE A 39 1.82 -29.31 12.71
C ILE A 39 1.52 -29.28 14.20
N TYR A 40 1.15 -28.12 14.74
CA TYR A 40 0.82 -28.00 16.16
C TYR A 40 -0.41 -28.84 16.54
N LEU A 41 -1.47 -28.83 15.73
CA LEU A 41 -2.64 -29.69 15.93
C LEU A 41 -2.30 -31.19 15.90
N LYS A 42 -1.44 -31.61 14.97
CA LYS A 42 -1.08 -33.02 14.76
C LYS A 42 -0.22 -33.56 15.90
N TYR A 43 0.81 -32.82 16.30
CA TYR A 43 1.80 -33.31 17.27
C TYR A 43 1.55 -32.85 18.70
N GLY A 44 0.74 -31.82 18.91
CA GLY A 44 0.44 -31.27 20.24
C GLY A 44 1.63 -30.61 20.94
N THR A 45 2.72 -30.34 20.22
CA THR A 45 3.97 -29.80 20.78
C THR A 45 4.54 -28.67 19.91
N PRO A 46 5.03 -27.57 20.51
CA PRO A 46 5.68 -26.50 19.75
C PRO A 46 7.03 -26.92 19.16
N VAL A 47 7.65 -28.01 19.62
CA VAL A 47 8.97 -28.45 19.15
C VAL A 47 8.95 -28.75 17.65
N LYS A 48 7.96 -29.52 17.18
CA LYS A 48 7.81 -29.84 15.75
C LYS A 48 7.51 -28.62 14.89
N MET A 49 6.74 -27.69 15.43
CA MET A 49 6.47 -26.41 14.78
C MET A 49 7.76 -25.59 14.62
N MET A 50 8.61 -25.53 15.67
CA MET A 50 9.89 -24.82 15.63
C MET A 50 10.90 -25.48 14.69
N GLU A 51 10.97 -26.81 14.62
CA GLU A 51 11.80 -27.53 13.64
C GLU A 51 11.44 -27.11 12.20
N SER A 52 10.13 -27.06 11.88
CA SER A 52 9.64 -26.60 10.58
C SER A 52 9.91 -25.12 10.33
N TYR A 53 9.75 -24.27 11.34
CA TYR A 53 10.13 -22.85 11.28
C TYR A 53 11.60 -22.67 10.91
N VAL A 54 12.50 -23.34 11.62
CA VAL A 54 13.95 -23.28 11.37
C VAL A 54 14.30 -23.85 10.00
N SER A 55 13.63 -24.90 9.55
CA SER A 55 13.83 -25.46 8.21
C SER A 55 13.50 -24.45 7.10
N VAL A 56 12.40 -23.71 7.24
CA VAL A 56 12.07 -22.64 6.27
C VAL A 56 13.05 -21.48 6.35
N LEU A 57 13.46 -21.08 7.56
CA LEU A 57 14.43 -20.00 7.74
C LEU A 57 15.80 -20.33 7.12
N THR A 58 16.27 -21.57 7.30
CA THR A 58 17.63 -21.99 6.90
C THR A 58 17.71 -22.56 5.50
N LYS A 59 16.67 -23.26 5.04
CA LYS A 59 16.64 -23.97 3.75
C LYS A 59 15.58 -23.46 2.79
N GLY A 60 14.63 -22.66 3.26
CA GLY A 60 13.49 -22.19 2.45
C GLY A 60 12.46 -23.27 2.16
N ILE A 61 12.48 -24.41 2.88
CA ILE A 61 11.62 -25.56 2.59
C ILE A 61 11.01 -26.12 3.88
N CYS A 62 9.72 -26.45 3.83
CA CYS A 62 9.05 -27.27 4.84
C CYS A 62 8.32 -28.42 4.16
N GLN A 63 8.63 -29.66 4.55
CA GLN A 63 7.90 -30.83 4.11
C GLN A 63 6.63 -30.98 4.95
N SER A 64 5.47 -31.11 4.31
CA SER A 64 4.21 -31.44 4.97
C SER A 64 3.65 -32.70 4.30
N GLU A 65 3.37 -33.72 5.11
CA GLU A 65 2.82 -34.99 4.62
C GLU A 65 1.44 -34.83 3.96
N GLU A 66 0.69 -33.75 4.26
CA GLU A 66 -0.69 -33.56 3.81
C GLU A 66 -0.86 -32.58 2.63
N ASN A 67 0.07 -31.64 2.40
CA ASN A 67 -0.10 -30.57 1.40
C ASN A 67 1.06 -30.44 0.40
N GLY A 68 1.97 -31.40 0.39
CA GLY A 68 3.22 -31.28 -0.36
C GLY A 68 4.25 -30.38 0.32
N SER A 69 5.28 -29.99 -0.43
CA SER A 69 6.39 -29.16 0.08
C SER A 69 6.06 -27.67 -0.02
N PHE A 70 6.19 -26.95 1.10
CA PHE A 70 6.26 -25.49 1.06
C PHE A 70 7.66 -25.07 0.60
N LEU A 71 7.73 -24.19 -0.41
CA LEU A 71 8.98 -23.64 -0.92
C LEU A 71 8.90 -22.12 -0.87
N SER A 72 9.77 -21.47 -0.09
CA SER A 72 9.82 -20.00 0.01
C SER A 72 9.99 -19.31 -1.34
N LYS A 73 10.69 -19.95 -2.28
CA LYS A 73 10.96 -19.42 -3.62
C LYS A 73 9.72 -19.32 -4.52
N ASP A 74 8.63 -20.01 -4.17
CA ASP A 74 7.40 -19.99 -4.97
C ASP A 74 6.60 -18.68 -4.74
N PHE A 75 6.96 -17.91 -3.71
CA PHE A 75 6.31 -16.68 -3.31
C PHE A 75 7.11 -15.45 -3.75
N ASP A 76 6.79 -14.91 -4.93
CA ASP A 76 7.37 -13.69 -5.47
C ASP A 76 6.73 -12.45 -4.82
N ILE A 77 7.55 -11.55 -4.24
CA ILE A 77 7.08 -10.30 -3.62
C ILE A 77 6.35 -9.39 -4.60
N ARG A 78 6.65 -9.45 -5.90
CA ARG A 78 5.93 -8.69 -6.93
C ARG A 78 4.49 -9.17 -7.09
N LYS A 79 4.25 -10.48 -6.91
CA LYS A 79 2.88 -11.01 -6.88
C LYS A 79 2.11 -10.51 -5.67
N ALA A 80 2.79 -10.22 -4.56
CA ALA A 80 2.17 -9.63 -3.37
C ALA A 80 1.59 -8.24 -3.65
N TYR A 81 2.23 -7.43 -4.51
CA TYR A 81 1.67 -6.13 -4.94
C TYR A 81 0.43 -6.28 -5.84
N LEU A 82 0.35 -7.38 -6.58
CA LEU A 82 -0.75 -7.66 -7.51
C LEU A 82 -1.91 -8.42 -6.87
N ALA A 83 -1.79 -8.79 -5.59
CA ALA A 83 -2.82 -9.54 -4.87
C ALA A 83 -4.04 -8.69 -4.51
N GLY A 84 -3.87 -7.37 -4.38
CA GLY A 84 -4.98 -6.42 -4.16
C GLY A 84 -5.71 -6.06 -5.47
N SER A 85 -7.00 -5.72 -5.36
CA SER A 85 -7.81 -5.31 -6.51
C SER A 85 -7.88 -3.79 -6.62
N VAL A 86 -7.17 -3.21 -7.60
CA VAL A 86 -7.31 -1.80 -7.96
C VAL A 86 -8.69 -1.54 -8.58
N LYS A 87 -9.26 -2.52 -9.30
CA LYS A 87 -10.61 -2.41 -9.85
C LYS A 87 -11.65 -2.21 -8.76
N ASP A 88 -11.52 -2.87 -7.62
CA ASP A 88 -12.49 -2.74 -6.51
C ASP A 88 -12.45 -1.32 -5.91
N ILE A 89 -11.26 -0.73 -5.77
CA ILE A 89 -11.11 0.68 -5.38
C ILE A 89 -11.85 1.58 -6.38
N VAL A 90 -11.64 1.36 -7.68
CA VAL A 90 -12.27 2.17 -8.73
C VAL A 90 -13.78 1.99 -8.78
N PHE A 91 -14.28 0.77 -8.58
CA PHE A 91 -15.73 0.53 -8.51
C PHE A 91 -16.36 1.19 -7.29
N GLN A 92 -15.64 1.31 -6.18
CA GLN A 92 -16.13 1.96 -4.98
C GLN A 92 -16.13 3.49 -5.08
N PHE A 93 -15.05 4.09 -5.58
CA PHE A 93 -14.84 5.54 -5.55
C PHE A 93 -14.97 6.23 -6.92
N GLY A 94 -15.07 5.47 -8.01
CA GLY A 94 -15.17 6.00 -9.37
C GLY A 94 -14.07 7.03 -9.67
N MET A 95 -14.49 8.20 -10.12
CA MET A 95 -13.60 9.33 -10.42
C MET A 95 -12.80 9.82 -9.21
N GLU A 96 -13.30 9.66 -7.97
CA GLU A 96 -12.60 10.08 -6.76
C GLU A 96 -11.37 9.22 -6.45
N THR A 97 -11.20 8.07 -7.12
CA THR A 97 -9.95 7.29 -7.07
C THR A 97 -8.74 8.14 -7.46
N VAL A 98 -8.93 9.17 -8.30
CA VAL A 98 -7.84 10.11 -8.63
C VAL A 98 -7.31 10.85 -7.40
N ILE A 99 -8.14 11.08 -6.37
CA ILE A 99 -7.70 11.71 -5.12
C ILE A 99 -6.70 10.78 -4.41
N LEU A 100 -6.99 9.48 -4.33
CA LEU A 100 -6.08 8.48 -3.76
C LEU A 100 -4.78 8.38 -4.56
N TYR A 101 -4.88 8.33 -5.89
CA TYR A 101 -3.72 8.35 -6.78
C TYR A 101 -2.85 9.60 -6.55
N THR A 102 -3.44 10.79 -6.52
CA THR A 102 -2.72 12.04 -6.30
C THR A 102 -2.08 12.08 -4.90
N ALA A 103 -2.80 11.64 -3.87
CA ALA A 103 -2.28 11.57 -2.51
C ALA A 103 -1.03 10.69 -2.45
N LEU A 104 -1.07 9.51 -3.08
CA LEU A 104 0.07 8.61 -3.18
C LEU A 104 1.22 9.25 -3.97
N MET A 105 0.95 9.84 -5.14
CA MET A 105 1.96 10.55 -5.95
C MET A 105 2.65 11.66 -5.15
N LEU A 106 1.92 12.37 -4.30
CA LEU A 106 2.45 13.47 -3.49
C LEU A 106 2.98 13.02 -2.12
N LYS A 107 3.07 11.70 -1.86
CA LYS A 107 3.48 11.11 -0.56
C LYS A 107 2.68 11.70 0.61
N LYS A 108 1.37 11.86 0.44
CA LYS A 108 0.46 12.32 1.50
C LYS A 108 0.15 11.21 2.50
N ARG A 109 -0.25 11.61 3.70
CA ARG A 109 -0.68 10.72 4.79
C ARG A 109 -2.14 10.33 4.55
N ILE A 110 -2.37 9.05 4.25
CA ILE A 110 -3.69 8.49 3.99
C ILE A 110 -4.08 7.64 5.20
N VAL A 111 -5.22 7.96 5.81
CA VAL A 111 -5.83 7.13 6.87
C VAL A 111 -7.12 6.54 6.35
N VAL A 112 -7.28 5.23 6.51
CA VAL A 112 -8.44 4.47 6.07
C VAL A 112 -9.17 3.91 7.28
N TYR A 113 -10.45 4.21 7.39
CA TYR A 113 -11.34 3.69 8.42
C TYR A 113 -12.33 2.66 7.86
N HIS A 114 -12.51 1.57 8.59
CA HIS A 114 -13.64 0.64 8.41
C HIS A 114 -13.85 -0.20 9.69
N PRO A 115 -15.07 -0.55 10.11
CA PRO A 115 -15.29 -1.34 11.33
C PRO A 115 -14.79 -2.79 11.25
N ARG A 116 -14.51 -3.30 10.05
CA ARG A 116 -13.98 -4.66 9.82
C ARG A 116 -12.52 -4.61 9.40
N ILE A 117 -11.66 -5.28 10.16
CA ILE A 117 -10.21 -5.32 9.93
C ILE A 117 -9.86 -5.96 8.58
N GLU A 118 -10.58 -7.01 8.16
CA GLU A 118 -10.30 -7.72 6.91
C GLU A 118 -10.43 -6.77 5.71
N THR A 119 -11.49 -5.96 5.70
CA THR A 119 -11.76 -4.96 4.66
C THR A 119 -10.67 -3.90 4.61
N ILE A 120 -10.16 -3.45 5.77
CA ILE A 120 -9.02 -2.52 5.84
C ILE A 120 -7.79 -3.16 5.21
N LEU A 121 -7.42 -4.37 5.68
CA LEU A 121 -6.20 -5.06 5.25
C LEU A 121 -6.20 -5.28 3.73
N GLU A 122 -7.35 -5.64 3.15
CA GLU A 122 -7.51 -5.82 1.70
C GLU A 122 -7.40 -4.49 0.94
N PHE A 123 -8.13 -3.45 1.39
CA PHE A 123 -8.17 -2.16 0.72
C PHE A 123 -6.82 -1.42 0.77
N THR A 124 -6.23 -1.26 1.97
CA THR A 124 -4.97 -0.50 2.13
C THR A 124 -3.84 -1.11 1.34
N ARG A 125 -3.84 -2.45 1.20
CA ARG A 125 -2.83 -3.19 0.46
C ARG A 125 -2.88 -2.95 -1.05
N ALA A 126 -4.05 -2.64 -1.60
CA ALA A 126 -4.20 -2.38 -3.04
C ALA A 126 -3.70 -0.98 -3.43
N LEU A 127 -3.68 -0.01 -2.51
CA LEU A 127 -3.32 1.38 -2.79
C LEU A 127 -1.90 1.57 -3.38
N PRO A 128 -0.83 0.93 -2.86
CA PRO A 128 0.52 1.08 -3.44
C PRO A 128 0.61 0.70 -4.92
N ALA A 129 -0.29 -0.15 -5.44
CA ALA A 129 -0.30 -0.53 -6.85
C ALA A 129 -0.68 0.64 -7.79
N LEU A 130 -1.38 1.68 -7.29
CA LEU A 130 -1.68 2.91 -8.05
C LEU A 130 -0.41 3.71 -8.38
N VAL A 131 0.67 3.54 -7.61
CA VAL A 131 1.98 4.18 -7.81
C VAL A 131 3.07 3.12 -8.01
N TRP A 132 2.80 2.19 -8.93
CA TRP A 132 3.64 1.02 -9.20
C TRP A 132 5.14 1.29 -9.38
N HIS A 133 5.53 2.46 -9.88
CA HIS A 133 6.94 2.82 -10.08
C HIS A 133 7.77 2.83 -8.78
N ARG A 134 7.14 2.93 -7.60
CA ARG A 134 7.84 2.95 -6.31
C ARG A 134 8.02 1.57 -5.70
N GLN A 135 7.03 0.68 -5.82
CA GLN A 135 7.00 -0.65 -5.19
C GLN A 135 7.56 -0.63 -3.75
N ASP A 136 7.03 0.28 -2.93
CA ASP A 136 7.49 0.51 -1.57
C ASP A 136 6.46 0.07 -0.54
N TRP A 137 6.78 -0.98 0.24
CA TRP A 137 5.92 -1.46 1.33
C TRP A 137 6.13 -0.68 2.63
N SER A 138 7.19 0.12 2.75
CA SER A 138 7.51 0.84 3.99
C SER A 138 6.48 1.92 4.34
N ILE A 139 5.69 2.36 3.35
CA ILE A 139 4.60 3.32 3.55
C ILE A 139 3.31 2.66 4.07
N LEU A 140 3.22 1.31 4.09
CA LEU A 140 1.98 0.60 4.38
C LEU A 140 1.92 0.13 5.85
N HIS A 141 1.02 0.75 6.61
CA HIS A 141 0.66 0.38 7.98
C HIS A 141 -0.77 -0.17 7.97
N SER A 142 -0.93 -1.39 7.45
CA SER A 142 -2.25 -1.96 7.10
C SER A 142 -3.26 -1.97 8.25
N TYR A 143 -2.80 -1.98 9.50
CA TYR A 143 -3.65 -1.84 10.67
C TYR A 143 -2.87 -1.22 11.84
N ILE A 144 -3.45 -0.18 12.47
CA ILE A 144 -2.92 0.50 13.65
C ILE A 144 -4.00 0.59 14.75
N HIS A 145 -3.56 0.64 16.00
CA HIS A 145 -4.36 0.74 17.22
C HIS A 145 -4.43 2.15 17.79
N LEU A 146 -3.74 3.13 17.18
CA LEU A 146 -3.67 4.52 17.63
C LEU A 146 -2.98 4.70 19.00
N ASN A 147 -2.09 3.79 19.38
CA ASN A 147 -1.25 3.98 20.57
C ASN A 147 -0.08 4.94 20.29
N ASP A 148 0.49 5.53 21.33
CA ASP A 148 1.51 6.58 21.20
C ASP A 148 2.74 6.11 20.40
N ASP A 149 3.21 4.89 20.60
CA ASP A 149 4.38 4.35 19.88
C ASP A 149 4.13 4.26 18.36
N GLU A 150 2.95 3.79 17.96
CA GLU A 150 2.53 3.75 16.56
C GLU A 150 2.40 5.16 15.97
N LEU A 151 1.81 6.09 16.72
CA LEU A 151 1.63 7.47 16.27
C LEU A 151 2.96 8.19 16.10
N GLU A 152 3.92 8.00 17.00
CA GLU A 152 5.28 8.54 16.87
C GLU A 152 5.99 7.94 15.66
N ALA A 153 5.86 6.63 15.43
CA ALA A 153 6.42 6.00 14.23
C ALA A 153 5.83 6.59 12.94
N LEU A 154 4.52 6.80 12.87
CA LEU A 154 3.84 7.41 11.71
C LEU A 154 4.29 8.85 11.45
N LYS A 155 4.57 9.64 12.50
CA LYS A 155 5.07 11.02 12.35
C LYS A 155 6.47 11.07 11.72
N MET A 156 7.26 10.00 11.84
CA MET A 156 8.58 9.91 11.21
C MET A 156 8.51 9.57 9.71
N CYS A 157 7.34 9.12 9.23
CA CYS A 157 7.13 8.80 7.83
C CYS A 157 6.73 10.06 7.04
N PRO A 158 7.41 10.37 5.92
CA PRO A 158 7.06 11.55 5.10
C PRO A 158 5.67 11.42 4.46
N GLY A 159 5.19 10.20 4.28
CA GLY A 159 3.87 9.84 3.79
C GLY A 159 3.61 8.36 4.10
N TYR A 160 2.35 8.00 4.29
CA TYR A 160 1.97 6.64 4.68
C TYR A 160 0.51 6.33 4.31
N ILE A 161 0.17 5.05 4.37
CA ILE A 161 -1.17 4.49 4.32
C ILE A 161 -1.39 3.78 5.64
N ALA A 162 -2.33 4.23 6.46
CA ALA A 162 -2.64 3.63 7.74
C ALA A 162 -4.11 3.19 7.80
N GLY A 163 -4.35 1.94 8.23
CA GLY A 163 -5.69 1.41 8.43
C GLY A 163 -6.10 1.41 9.90
N CYS A 164 -7.32 1.82 10.25
CA CYS A 164 -7.81 1.82 11.63
C CYS A 164 -9.28 1.41 11.73
N ILE A 165 -9.64 0.67 12.78
CA ILE A 165 -11.04 0.28 13.06
C ILE A 165 -11.77 1.25 13.99
N ASP A 166 -11.06 2.22 14.56
CA ASP A 166 -11.62 3.22 15.47
C ASP A 166 -12.09 4.44 14.67
N SER A 167 -13.38 4.75 14.76
CA SER A 167 -14.00 5.88 14.05
C SER A 167 -13.50 7.23 14.57
N GLU A 168 -12.99 7.29 15.80
CA GLU A 168 -12.44 8.51 16.38
C GLU A 168 -11.21 9.03 15.64
N VAL A 169 -10.59 8.21 14.77
CA VAL A 169 -9.50 8.65 13.90
C VAL A 169 -9.93 9.81 12.99
N ASN A 170 -11.21 9.94 12.65
CA ASN A 170 -11.74 11.08 11.89
C ASN A 170 -11.59 12.42 12.63
N ASN A 171 -11.53 12.40 13.97
CA ASN A 171 -11.32 13.60 14.78
C ASN A 171 -9.83 13.98 14.89
N ARG A 172 -8.92 13.13 14.40
CA ARG A 172 -7.47 13.26 14.48
C ARG A 172 -6.87 13.83 13.19
N ILE A 173 -7.28 15.06 12.85
CA ILE A 173 -6.84 15.78 11.63
C ILE A 173 -5.33 15.99 11.56
N ASP A 174 -4.62 15.85 12.68
CA ASP A 174 -3.16 15.88 12.76
C ASP A 174 -2.50 14.67 12.08
N LEU A 175 -3.22 13.55 11.96
CA LEU A 175 -2.68 12.31 11.43
C LEU A 175 -2.71 12.26 9.90
N TYR A 176 -3.73 12.82 9.25
CA TYR A 176 -3.92 12.62 7.82
C TYR A 176 -4.01 13.89 6.99
N ASP A 177 -3.59 13.73 5.74
CA ASP A 177 -3.87 14.66 4.65
C ASP A 177 -5.12 14.24 3.88
N VAL A 178 -5.36 12.92 3.81
CA VAL A 178 -6.54 12.31 3.19
C VAL A 178 -7.10 11.25 4.14
N TYR A 179 -8.37 11.38 4.47
CA TYR A 179 -9.13 10.40 5.22
C TYR A 179 -10.08 9.66 4.28
N VAL A 180 -10.14 8.35 4.42
CA VAL A 180 -11.02 7.47 3.65
C VAL A 180 -11.94 6.76 4.63
N ASN A 181 -13.22 7.15 4.63
CA ASN A 181 -14.25 6.38 5.30
C ASN A 181 -14.73 5.29 4.34
N LEU A 182 -14.16 4.10 4.46
CA LEU A 182 -14.44 3.00 3.55
C LEU A 182 -15.85 2.44 3.73
N ALA A 183 -16.45 2.60 4.91
CA ALA A 183 -17.82 2.14 5.18
C ALA A 183 -18.85 2.99 4.43
N GLU A 184 -18.62 4.30 4.36
CA GLU A 184 -19.49 5.27 3.67
C GLU A 184 -19.04 5.57 2.23
N SER A 185 -17.93 4.97 1.79
CA SER A 185 -17.29 5.26 0.48
C SER A 185 -17.00 6.76 0.29
N GLU A 186 -16.53 7.42 1.35
CA GLU A 186 -16.24 8.86 1.34
C GLU A 186 -14.73 9.12 1.45
N ILE A 187 -14.24 10.08 0.65
CA ILE A 187 -12.86 10.57 0.73
C ILE A 187 -12.88 12.04 1.15
N THR A 188 -12.23 12.34 2.26
CA THR A 188 -12.10 13.71 2.78
C THR A 188 -10.65 14.17 2.69
N ILE A 189 -10.41 15.33 2.08
CA ILE A 189 -9.10 15.98 2.05
C ILE A 189 -9.02 16.98 3.20
N SER A 190 -7.99 16.88 4.04
CA SER A 190 -7.79 17.80 5.15
C SER A 190 -7.51 19.22 4.65
N HIS A 191 -7.86 20.24 5.46
CA HIS A 191 -7.65 21.64 5.09
C HIS A 191 -6.18 21.93 4.74
N GLN A 192 -5.24 21.30 5.46
CA GLN A 192 -3.80 21.49 5.30
C GLN A 192 -3.29 20.94 3.95
N ALA A 193 -3.94 19.91 3.41
CA ALA A 193 -3.56 19.28 2.15
C ALA A 193 -4.31 19.87 0.93
N LYS A 194 -5.37 20.64 1.16
CA LYS A 194 -6.31 21.09 0.12
C LYS A 194 -5.63 21.84 -1.03
N GLU A 195 -4.66 22.70 -0.73
CA GLU A 195 -3.91 23.43 -1.75
C GLU A 195 -3.13 22.47 -2.65
N ALA A 196 -2.25 21.65 -2.07
CA ALA A 196 -1.42 20.66 -2.77
C ALA A 196 -2.26 19.63 -3.56
N MET A 197 -3.46 19.33 -3.06
CA MET A 197 -4.41 18.36 -3.63
C MET A 197 -5.45 19.01 -4.56
N THR A 198 -5.20 20.23 -5.06
CA THR A 198 -6.14 20.90 -5.97
C THR A 198 -6.28 20.13 -7.28
N MET A 199 -7.49 19.69 -7.58
CA MET A 199 -7.80 18.97 -8.82
C MET A 199 -7.87 19.93 -10.01
N GLY A 200 -7.42 19.45 -11.17
CA GLY A 200 -7.34 20.24 -12.41
C GLY A 200 -7.56 19.36 -13.64
N LYS A 201 -7.34 19.91 -14.83
CA LYS A 201 -7.55 19.18 -16.09
C LYS A 201 -6.73 17.89 -16.16
N LEU A 202 -5.45 17.93 -15.77
CA LEU A 202 -4.57 16.75 -15.73
C LEU A 202 -5.16 15.64 -14.84
N HIS A 203 -5.62 16.00 -13.65
CA HIS A 203 -6.25 15.06 -12.72
C HIS A 203 -7.54 14.48 -13.30
N LYS A 204 -8.38 15.30 -13.95
CA LYS A 204 -9.59 14.80 -14.59
C LYS A 204 -9.28 13.77 -15.70
N GLU A 205 -8.27 14.03 -16.52
CA GLU A 205 -7.83 13.10 -17.57
C GLU A 205 -7.26 11.80 -16.98
N LEU A 206 -6.50 11.88 -15.89
CA LEU A 206 -6.01 10.72 -15.14
C LEU A 206 -7.15 9.89 -14.54
N GLY A 207 -8.11 10.55 -13.88
CA GLY A 207 -9.29 9.88 -13.31
C GLY A 207 -10.11 9.18 -14.39
N GLN A 208 -10.31 9.82 -15.55
CA GLN A 208 -10.98 9.19 -16.69
C GLN A 208 -10.23 7.97 -17.20
N LEU A 209 -8.90 8.04 -17.33
CA LEU A 209 -8.08 6.90 -17.72
C LEU A 209 -8.22 5.72 -16.72
N ILE A 210 -8.13 6.01 -15.42
CA ILE A 210 -8.26 5.01 -14.35
C ILE A 210 -9.62 4.32 -14.44
N VAL A 211 -10.70 5.09 -14.49
CA VAL A 211 -12.09 4.58 -14.56
C VAL A 211 -12.31 3.77 -15.82
N GLN A 212 -11.98 4.32 -17.00
CA GLN A 212 -12.15 3.61 -18.28
C GLN A 212 -11.35 2.31 -18.35
N SER A 213 -10.14 2.29 -17.79
CA SER A 213 -9.34 1.06 -17.76
C SER A 213 -9.92 0.01 -16.81
N ALA A 214 -10.47 0.43 -15.65
CA ALA A 214 -11.08 -0.49 -14.70
C ALA A 214 -12.45 -1.02 -15.15
N GLU A 215 -13.26 -0.18 -15.81
CA GLU A 215 -14.59 -0.56 -16.31
C GLU A 215 -14.54 -1.52 -17.50
N ASP A 216 -13.41 -1.60 -18.20
CA ASP A 216 -13.20 -2.57 -19.27
C ASP A 216 -13.20 -4.02 -18.69
N PRO A 217 -14.18 -4.86 -19.07
CA PRO A 217 -14.28 -6.22 -18.55
C PRO A 217 -13.14 -7.12 -19.02
N GLU A 218 -12.50 -6.81 -20.15
CA GLU A 218 -11.37 -7.57 -20.70
C GLU A 218 -10.05 -7.24 -20.00
N LYS A 219 -10.00 -6.13 -19.24
CA LYS A 219 -8.80 -5.73 -18.49
C LYS A 219 -8.77 -6.31 -17.09
N SER A 220 -7.69 -7.04 -16.83
CA SER A 220 -7.30 -7.48 -15.48
C SER A 220 -6.76 -6.34 -14.63
N ASN A 221 -6.71 -6.52 -13.29
CA ASN A 221 -6.05 -5.59 -12.37
C ASN A 221 -4.63 -5.21 -12.82
N SER A 222 -3.83 -6.18 -13.26
CA SER A 222 -2.47 -5.94 -13.77
C SER A 222 -2.44 -5.03 -15.00
N GLN A 223 -3.45 -5.11 -15.87
CA GLN A 223 -3.55 -4.24 -17.05
C GLN A 223 -3.94 -2.81 -16.65
N VAL A 224 -4.85 -2.65 -15.69
CA VAL A 224 -5.20 -1.34 -15.12
C VAL A 224 -3.97 -0.67 -14.50
N ILE A 225 -3.23 -1.41 -13.66
CA ILE A 225 -1.98 -0.94 -13.05
C ILE A 225 -0.98 -0.52 -14.14
N LYS A 226 -0.85 -1.31 -15.22
CA LYS A 226 0.05 -0.98 -16.33
C LYS A 226 -0.34 0.32 -17.03
N ASP A 227 -1.62 0.53 -17.32
CA ASP A 227 -2.11 1.74 -17.98
C ASP A 227 -1.82 2.99 -17.11
N VAL A 228 -2.12 2.91 -15.80
CA VAL A 228 -1.81 3.98 -14.84
C VAL A 228 -0.31 4.21 -14.72
N SER A 229 0.49 3.15 -14.73
CA SER A 229 1.96 3.23 -14.66
C SER A 229 2.56 3.91 -15.89
N LEU A 230 2.04 3.63 -17.08
CA LEU A 230 2.46 4.28 -18.32
C LEU A 230 2.19 5.79 -18.24
N LYS A 231 0.99 6.17 -17.79
CA LYS A 231 0.66 7.59 -17.64
C LYS A 231 1.48 8.29 -16.57
N THR A 232 1.75 7.60 -15.46
CA THR A 232 2.62 8.09 -14.39
C THR A 232 4.04 8.32 -14.92
N LYS A 233 4.57 7.40 -15.73
CA LYS A 233 5.88 7.54 -16.36
C LYS A 233 5.93 8.75 -17.28
N GLU A 234 4.89 9.00 -18.08
CA GLU A 234 4.82 10.21 -18.92
C GLU A 234 4.91 11.50 -18.08
N ILE A 235 4.18 11.56 -16.96
CA ILE A 235 4.19 12.71 -16.04
C ILE A 235 5.59 12.91 -15.46
N LEU A 236 6.21 11.85 -14.96
CA LEU A 236 7.55 11.90 -14.37
C LEU A 236 8.62 12.28 -15.41
N THR A 237 8.52 11.77 -16.64
CA THR A 237 9.44 12.14 -17.73
C THR A 237 9.26 13.60 -18.14
N ASN A 238 8.01 14.10 -18.21
CA ASN A 238 7.75 15.52 -18.45
C ASN A 238 8.34 16.39 -17.32
N LEU A 239 8.13 16.00 -16.06
CA LEU A 239 8.71 16.70 -14.92
C LEU A 239 10.24 16.73 -14.96
N ALA A 240 10.87 15.58 -15.25
CA ALA A 240 12.32 15.45 -15.37
C ALA A 240 12.91 16.33 -16.49
N SER A 241 12.13 16.66 -17.54
CA SER A 241 12.59 17.57 -18.60
C SER A 241 12.81 19.02 -18.12
N PHE A 242 12.34 19.36 -16.92
CA PHE A 242 12.56 20.66 -16.26
C PHE A 242 13.67 20.61 -15.21
N THR A 243 14.39 19.48 -15.10
CA THR A 243 15.54 19.36 -14.20
C THR A 243 16.83 19.66 -14.95
N GLU A 244 17.74 20.35 -14.28
CA GLU A 244 19.06 20.70 -14.82
C GLU A 244 20.16 20.11 -13.94
N VAL A 245 21.25 19.66 -14.57
CA VAL A 245 22.49 19.27 -13.88
C VAL A 245 23.42 20.46 -13.92
N ILE A 246 23.63 21.10 -12.76
CA ILE A 246 24.37 22.36 -12.66
C ILE A 246 25.88 22.10 -12.47
N HIS A 247 26.23 21.00 -11.79
CA HIS A 247 27.61 20.56 -11.58
C HIS A 247 27.79 19.09 -11.94
N ASP A 248 28.98 18.75 -12.45
CA ASP A 248 29.32 17.39 -12.84
C ASP A 248 29.31 16.47 -11.60
N GLY A 249 28.35 15.53 -11.56
CA GLY A 249 28.13 14.63 -10.43
C GLY A 249 26.98 14.98 -9.47
N GLU A 250 26.27 16.10 -9.65
CA GLU A 250 25.07 16.42 -8.85
C GLU A 250 23.79 15.75 -9.39
N LYS A 251 22.84 15.47 -8.49
CA LYS A 251 21.50 15.01 -8.90
C LYS A 251 20.77 16.14 -9.65
N PRO A 252 20.05 15.84 -10.75
CA PRO A 252 19.25 16.82 -11.46
C PRO A 252 18.26 17.51 -10.50
N SER A 253 18.25 18.84 -10.49
CA SER A 253 17.36 19.63 -9.64
C SER A 253 16.40 20.45 -10.50
N LEU A 254 15.15 20.59 -10.03
CA LEU A 254 14.09 21.29 -10.74
C LEU A 254 14.39 22.79 -10.76
N ASN A 255 14.41 23.36 -11.97
CA ASN A 255 14.44 24.80 -12.15
C ASN A 255 13.00 25.36 -12.01
N LEU A 256 12.70 25.98 -10.87
CA LEU A 256 11.37 26.54 -10.59
C LEU A 256 10.97 27.63 -11.58
N GLU A 257 11.94 28.37 -12.13
CA GLU A 257 11.68 29.39 -13.14
C GLU A 257 11.30 28.74 -14.47
N ALA A 258 11.95 27.63 -14.85
CA ALA A 258 11.60 26.88 -16.06
C ALA A 258 10.18 26.31 -16.00
N LEU A 259 9.73 25.84 -14.82
CA LEU A 259 8.36 25.36 -14.62
C LEU A 259 7.35 26.51 -14.79
N LYS A 260 7.61 27.67 -14.17
CA LYS A 260 6.75 28.87 -14.27
C LYS A 260 6.70 29.45 -15.68
N GLN A 261 7.80 29.39 -16.43
CA GLN A 261 7.88 29.88 -17.81
C GLN A 261 6.95 29.10 -18.77
N LYS A 262 6.62 27.84 -18.47
CA LYS A 262 5.69 27.03 -19.28
C LYS A 262 4.22 27.46 -19.14
N ARG A 263 3.88 28.33 -18.18
CA ARG A 263 2.51 28.85 -17.96
C ARG A 263 1.47 27.73 -17.86
N PHE A 264 1.77 26.70 -17.07
CA PHE A 264 0.79 25.66 -16.78
C PHE A 264 -0.43 26.26 -16.06
N PRO A 265 -1.63 25.64 -16.18
CA PRO A 265 -2.74 25.99 -15.31
C PRO A 265 -2.32 25.86 -13.83
N PRO A 266 -2.79 26.74 -12.92
CA PRO A 266 -2.31 26.79 -11.53
C PRO A 266 -2.33 25.44 -10.79
N ALA A 267 -3.39 24.66 -10.95
CA ALA A 267 -3.50 23.33 -10.34
C ALA A 267 -2.44 22.33 -10.85
N THR A 268 -2.11 22.39 -12.14
CA THR A 268 -1.09 21.52 -12.74
C THR A 268 0.31 21.95 -12.29
N GLU A 269 0.59 23.26 -12.28
CA GLU A 269 1.87 23.78 -11.76
C GLU A 269 2.08 23.37 -10.30
N ASN A 270 1.05 23.57 -9.47
CA ASN A 270 1.11 23.23 -8.06
C ASN A 270 1.33 21.73 -7.82
N PHE A 271 0.64 20.88 -8.59
CA PHE A 271 0.85 19.43 -8.54
C PHE A 271 2.29 19.05 -8.93
N LEU A 272 2.83 19.59 -10.03
CA LEU A 272 4.18 19.28 -10.48
C LEU A 272 5.25 19.75 -9.47
N TYR A 273 5.04 20.89 -8.82
CA TYR A 273 5.90 21.37 -7.75
C TYR A 273 5.94 20.40 -6.56
N HIS A 274 4.78 20.00 -6.05
CA HIS A 274 4.69 19.05 -4.94
C HIS A 274 5.19 17.66 -5.33
N LEU A 275 4.97 17.24 -6.58
CA LEU A 275 5.50 15.98 -7.10
C LEU A 275 7.02 16.00 -7.15
N ALA A 276 7.62 17.11 -7.57
CA ALA A 276 9.08 17.27 -7.55
C ALA A 276 9.64 17.18 -6.12
N ALA A 277 8.94 17.75 -5.13
CA ALA A 277 9.31 17.59 -3.73
C ALA A 277 9.26 16.12 -3.29
N ALA A 278 8.18 15.43 -3.62
CA ALA A 278 7.98 14.02 -3.28
C ALA A 278 9.03 13.10 -3.92
N GLU A 279 9.48 13.42 -5.13
CA GLU A 279 10.52 12.69 -5.88
C GLU A 279 11.95 13.16 -5.59
N GLN A 280 12.15 14.04 -4.59
CA GLN A 280 13.46 14.59 -4.22
C GLN A 280 14.18 15.28 -5.40
N MET A 281 13.40 15.94 -6.25
CA MET A 281 13.90 16.70 -7.41
C MET A 281 14.05 18.20 -7.10
N LEU A 282 13.69 18.67 -5.90
CA LEU A 282 13.90 20.06 -5.49
C LEU A 282 15.31 20.28 -4.93
N LYS A 283 15.88 21.47 -5.19
CA LYS A 283 17.00 21.98 -4.39
C LYS A 283 16.46 22.33 -3.00
N ILE A 284 17.04 21.73 -1.96
CA ILE A 284 16.86 22.15 -0.55
C ILE A 284 17.97 23.12 -0.21
#